data_AF-A0A498FDV0-F1
#
_entry.id   AF-A0A498FDV0-F1
#
_cell.length_a   1.000
_cell.length_b   1.000
_cell.length_c   1.000
_cell.angle_alpha   90.00
_cell.angle_beta   90.00
_cell.angle_gamma   90.00
#
_symmetry.space_group_name_H-M   'P 1'
#
loop_
_entity.id
_entity.type
_entity.pdbx_description
1 polymer ?
#
loop_
_entity_poly.entity_id
_entity_poly.type
_entity_poly.pdbx_seq_one_letter_code
_entity_poly.pdbx_strand_id
1 'polypeptide(L)'
;KAEELANSIINNINKATSNQAVSQVQTAGNHAIEQVHANEIPKAKIDANKDVDKQVQALIDEIDRNPNLTDKEKQALKDRINQILQQGHNDINNALTKEEIEQAKAQLAQALQDIKDLVKAKEDAKQDVDKQVQALIDEIDRNPNLTDKEKQALKDRINQILQQGHNDINNAMTKEAIEQAKERLAQALQEIKNLVKAKENAKQDVDKRVQ
;
A
#
# COMPACT_ATOMS: atom_id res chain seq x y z
N LYS A 1 -11.42 -2.06 -37.33
CA LYS A 1 -10.86 -3.38 -37.71
C LYS A 1 -11.93 -4.39 -38.11
N ALA A 2 -12.81 -4.87 -37.22
CA ALA A 2 -13.87 -5.81 -37.61
C ALA A 2 -14.86 -5.19 -38.62
N GLU A 3 -15.29 -3.95 -38.41
CA GLU A 3 -16.18 -3.22 -39.34
C GLU A 3 -15.51 -2.92 -40.69
N GLU A 4 -14.24 -2.51 -40.70
CA GLU A 4 -13.48 -2.28 -41.93
C GLU A 4 -13.32 -3.58 -42.75
N LEU A 5 -13.05 -4.70 -42.05
CA LEU A 5 -12.98 -6.02 -42.66
C LEU A 5 -14.35 -6.42 -43.24
N ALA A 6 -15.44 -6.23 -42.49
CA ALA A 6 -16.80 -6.50 -42.95
C ALA A 6 -17.15 -5.67 -44.20
N ASN A 7 -16.84 -4.37 -44.21
CA ASN A 7 -17.05 -3.49 -45.36
C ASN A 7 -16.23 -3.93 -46.58
N SER A 8 -14.99 -4.38 -46.38
CA SER A 8 -14.17 -4.94 -47.46
C SER A 8 -14.76 -6.24 -48.03
N ILE A 9 -15.27 -7.13 -47.16
CA ILE A 9 -15.93 -8.38 -47.57
C ILE A 9 -17.19 -8.07 -48.39
N ILE A 10 -18.04 -7.16 -47.91
CA ILE A 10 -19.26 -6.70 -48.61
C ILE A 10 -18.91 -6.14 -50.00
N ASN A 11 -17.89 -5.30 -50.09
CA ASN A 11 -17.42 -4.77 -51.38
C ASN A 11 -16.92 -5.87 -52.33
N ASN A 12 -16.24 -6.89 -51.82
CA ASN A 12 -15.79 -8.02 -52.63
C ASN A 12 -16.96 -8.90 -53.10
N ILE A 13 -18.00 -9.07 -52.27
CA ILE A 13 -19.25 -9.74 -52.65
C ILE A 13 -19.94 -8.96 -53.78
N ASN A 14 -20.05 -7.63 -53.67
CA ASN A 14 -20.65 -6.78 -54.70
C ASN A 14 -19.91 -6.84 -56.06
N LYS A 15 -18.61 -7.16 -56.05
CA LYS A 15 -17.78 -7.32 -57.26
C LYS A 15 -17.84 -8.74 -57.87
N ALA A 16 -18.35 -9.73 -57.14
CA ALA A 16 -18.39 -11.11 -57.60
C ALA A 16 -19.43 -11.27 -58.73
N THR A 17 -19.05 -11.94 -59.82
CA THR A 17 -19.88 -12.08 -61.04
C THR A 17 -20.57 -13.44 -61.16
N SER A 18 -20.50 -14.29 -60.13
CA SER A 18 -21.14 -15.61 -60.12
C SER A 18 -21.52 -16.02 -58.69
N ASN A 19 -22.53 -16.90 -58.58
CA ASN A 19 -22.96 -17.45 -57.29
C ASN A 19 -21.83 -18.19 -56.57
N GLN A 20 -20.97 -18.90 -57.32
CA GLN A 20 -19.81 -19.58 -56.75
C GLN A 20 -18.79 -18.59 -56.16
N ALA A 21 -18.51 -17.48 -56.87
CA ALA A 21 -17.60 -16.45 -56.38
C ALA A 21 -18.16 -15.74 -55.13
N VAL A 22 -19.46 -15.44 -55.12
CA VAL A 22 -20.15 -14.88 -53.93
C VAL A 22 -19.98 -15.80 -52.72
N SER A 23 -20.25 -17.11 -52.89
CA SER A 23 -20.12 -18.09 -51.81
C SER A 23 -18.69 -18.20 -51.28
N GLN A 24 -17.68 -18.22 -52.16
CA GLN A 24 -16.28 -18.27 -51.76
C GLN A 24 -15.85 -17.04 -50.94
N VAL A 25 -16.23 -15.83 -51.39
CA VAL A 25 -15.93 -14.59 -50.65
C VAL A 25 -16.63 -14.56 -49.31
N GLN A 26 -17.90 -14.99 -49.25
CA GLN A 26 -18.66 -15.04 -48.00
C GLN A 26 -18.03 -16.01 -47.00
N THR A 27 -17.70 -17.24 -47.41
CA THR A 27 -17.08 -18.24 -46.52
C THR A 27 -15.72 -17.76 -45.99
N ALA A 28 -14.85 -17.25 -46.87
CA ALA A 28 -13.56 -16.71 -46.46
C ALA A 28 -13.71 -15.48 -45.54
N GLY A 29 -14.67 -14.61 -45.85
CA GLY A 29 -14.98 -13.42 -45.05
C GLY A 29 -15.48 -13.77 -43.64
N ASN A 30 -16.40 -14.73 -43.52
CA ASN A 30 -16.88 -15.21 -42.23
C ASN A 30 -15.74 -15.78 -41.39
N HIS A 31 -14.88 -16.60 -41.99
CA HIS A 31 -13.70 -17.15 -41.29
C HIS A 31 -12.75 -16.04 -40.80
N ALA A 32 -12.52 -15.00 -41.62
CA ALA A 32 -11.69 -13.87 -41.22
C ALA A 32 -12.31 -13.06 -40.06
N ILE A 33 -13.63 -12.87 -40.04
CA ILE A 33 -14.34 -12.20 -38.94
C ILE A 33 -14.24 -13.04 -37.65
N GLU A 34 -14.47 -14.34 -37.73
CA GLU A 34 -14.31 -15.26 -36.60
C GLU A 34 -12.90 -15.21 -36.01
N GLN A 35 -11.87 -15.19 -36.87
CA GLN A 35 -10.49 -15.03 -36.42
C GLN A 35 -10.23 -13.69 -35.73
N VAL A 36 -10.81 -12.59 -36.21
CA VAL A 36 -10.69 -11.29 -35.53
C VAL A 36 -11.30 -11.35 -34.14
N HIS A 37 -12.52 -11.87 -34.01
CA HIS A 37 -13.18 -12.02 -32.71
C HIS A 37 -12.41 -12.92 -31.75
N ALA A 38 -11.87 -14.04 -32.25
CA ALA A 38 -11.05 -14.96 -31.46
C ALA A 38 -9.78 -14.29 -30.89
N ASN A 39 -9.24 -13.27 -31.57
CA ASN A 39 -8.02 -12.57 -31.17
C ASN A 39 -8.26 -11.35 -30.26
N GLU A 40 -9.50 -10.91 -30.05
CA GLU A 40 -9.77 -9.72 -29.23
C GLU A 40 -9.46 -9.94 -27.74
N ILE A 41 -9.83 -11.11 -27.19
CA ILE A 41 -9.58 -11.44 -25.79
C ILE A 41 -8.07 -11.62 -25.50
N PRO A 42 -7.31 -12.42 -26.29
CA PRO A 42 -5.86 -12.50 -26.12
C PRO A 42 -5.16 -11.13 -26.16
N LYS A 43 -5.57 -10.25 -27.08
CA LYS A 43 -5.03 -8.90 -27.16
C LYS A 43 -5.37 -8.07 -25.91
N ALA A 44 -6.62 -8.11 -25.45
CA ALA A 44 -7.04 -7.40 -24.25
C ALA A 44 -6.26 -7.85 -23.01
N LYS A 45 -5.94 -9.15 -22.88
CA LYS A 45 -5.09 -9.67 -21.80
C LYS A 45 -3.67 -9.11 -21.84
N ILE A 46 -3.06 -9.05 -23.03
CA ILE A 46 -1.71 -8.48 -23.21
C ILE A 46 -1.69 -7.00 -22.81
N ASP A 47 -2.69 -6.23 -23.26
CA ASP A 47 -2.77 -4.80 -22.95
C ASP A 47 -3.03 -4.58 -21.45
N ALA A 48 -3.92 -5.38 -20.84
CA ALA A 48 -4.19 -5.35 -19.40
C ALA A 48 -2.95 -5.68 -18.55
N ASN A 49 -2.21 -6.73 -18.91
CA ASN A 49 -0.98 -7.12 -18.20
C ASN A 49 0.06 -6.00 -18.24
N LYS A 50 0.25 -5.34 -19.39
CA LYS A 50 1.14 -4.17 -19.49
C LYS A 50 0.69 -2.99 -18.62
N ASP A 51 -0.62 -2.76 -18.52
CA ASP A 51 -1.16 -1.67 -17.71
C ASP A 51 -0.99 -1.93 -16.21
N VAL A 52 -1.20 -3.16 -15.74
CA VAL A 52 -0.96 -3.49 -14.32
C VAL A 52 0.52 -3.53 -13.98
N ASP A 53 1.40 -3.97 -14.89
CA ASP A 53 2.85 -3.91 -14.71
C ASP A 53 3.33 -2.46 -14.48
N LYS A 54 2.82 -1.52 -15.28
CA LYS A 54 3.13 -0.09 -15.11
C LYS A 54 2.65 0.47 -13.78
N GLN A 55 1.43 0.12 -13.35
CA GLN A 55 0.87 0.57 -12.08
C GLN A 55 1.69 0.05 -10.90
N VAL A 56 2.06 -1.23 -10.95
CA VAL A 56 2.91 -1.86 -9.93
C VAL A 56 4.29 -1.22 -9.89
N GLN A 57 4.94 -1.01 -11.04
CA GLN A 57 6.25 -0.37 -11.08
C GLN A 57 6.21 1.06 -10.52
N ALA A 58 5.14 1.82 -10.81
CA ALA A 58 4.98 3.16 -10.25
C ALA A 58 4.90 3.14 -8.72
N LEU A 59 4.17 2.20 -8.12
CA LEU A 59 4.12 2.07 -6.66
C LEU A 59 5.46 1.58 -6.07
N ILE A 60 6.16 0.66 -6.74
CA ILE A 60 7.50 0.23 -6.32
C ILE A 60 8.46 1.43 -6.30
N ASP A 61 8.44 2.26 -7.33
CA ASP A 61 9.26 3.47 -7.40
C ASP A 61 8.90 4.48 -6.29
N GLU A 62 7.60 4.66 -6.00
CA GLU A 62 7.13 5.50 -4.88
C GLU A 62 7.68 4.98 -3.53
N ILE A 63 7.64 3.67 -3.30
CA ILE A 63 8.17 3.03 -2.08
C ILE A 63 9.69 3.19 -1.99
N ASP A 64 10.42 2.96 -3.08
CA ASP A 64 11.88 3.06 -3.09
C ASP A 64 12.35 4.49 -2.81
N ARG A 65 11.62 5.50 -3.30
CA ARG A 65 11.91 6.93 -3.05
C ARG A 65 11.45 7.43 -1.69
N ASN A 66 10.64 6.66 -0.95
CA ASN A 66 10.14 7.09 0.34
C ASN A 66 11.26 7.10 1.41
N PRO A 67 11.64 8.25 1.99
CA PRO A 67 12.69 8.34 3.00
C PRO A 67 12.24 7.91 4.40
N ASN A 68 10.93 7.80 4.65
CA ASN A 68 10.36 7.43 5.95
C ASN A 68 10.27 5.91 6.15
N LEU A 69 10.56 5.14 5.10
CA LEU A 69 10.61 3.68 5.14
C LEU A 69 12.06 3.20 5.24
N THR A 70 12.30 2.27 6.16
CA THR A 70 13.56 1.51 6.23
C THR A 70 13.69 0.55 5.05
N ASP A 71 14.92 0.13 4.73
CA ASP A 71 15.16 -0.82 3.64
C ASP A 71 14.39 -2.14 3.83
N LYS A 72 14.26 -2.60 5.07
CA LYS A 72 13.50 -3.80 5.42
C LYS A 72 12.00 -3.61 5.16
N GLU A 73 11.44 -2.45 5.51
CA GLU A 73 10.04 -2.13 5.21
C GLU A 73 9.79 -2.04 3.70
N LYS A 74 10.70 -1.38 2.97
CA LYS A 74 10.63 -1.29 1.50
C LYS A 74 10.62 -2.68 0.88
N GLN A 75 11.51 -3.58 1.31
CA GLN A 75 11.57 -4.93 0.78
C GLN A 75 10.27 -5.70 1.05
N ALA A 76 9.75 -5.66 2.28
CA ALA A 76 8.51 -6.36 2.63
C ALA A 76 7.30 -5.86 1.82
N LEU A 77 7.20 -4.55 1.60
CA LEU A 77 6.15 -3.96 0.77
C LEU A 77 6.29 -4.36 -0.69
N LYS A 78 7.51 -4.34 -1.24
CA LYS A 78 7.79 -4.79 -2.62
C LYS A 78 7.45 -6.26 -2.81
N ASP A 79 7.79 -7.13 -1.85
CA ASP A 79 7.43 -8.54 -1.90
C ASP A 79 5.91 -8.72 -1.91
N ARG A 80 5.18 -7.96 -1.10
CA ARG A 80 3.72 -7.99 -1.08
C ARG A 80 3.09 -7.49 -2.38
N ILE A 81 3.64 -6.42 -2.95
CA ILE A 81 3.20 -5.88 -4.24
C ILE A 81 3.46 -6.89 -5.37
N ASN A 82 4.60 -7.57 -5.36
CA ASN A 82 4.89 -8.61 -6.35
C ASN A 82 3.92 -9.80 -6.24
N GLN A 83 3.49 -10.17 -5.03
CA GLN A 83 2.43 -11.17 -4.84
C GLN A 83 1.09 -10.71 -5.44
N ILE A 84 0.72 -9.44 -5.22
CA ILE A 84 -0.49 -8.84 -5.83
C ILE A 84 -0.38 -8.86 -7.36
N LEU A 85 0.79 -8.51 -7.91
CA LEU A 85 1.03 -8.53 -9.35
C LEU A 85 0.89 -9.94 -9.93
N GLN A 86 1.51 -10.94 -9.30
CA GLN A 86 1.39 -12.34 -9.72
C GLN A 86 -0.06 -12.82 -9.72
N GLN A 87 -0.82 -12.48 -8.67
CA GLN A 87 -2.24 -12.79 -8.60
C GLN A 87 -3.03 -12.10 -9.72
N GLY A 88 -2.80 -10.81 -9.96
CA GLY A 88 -3.45 -10.06 -11.03
C GLY A 88 -3.14 -10.61 -12.42
N HIS A 89 -1.89 -11.00 -12.70
CA HIS A 89 -1.54 -11.70 -13.95
C HIS A 89 -2.32 -13.01 -14.10
N ASN A 90 -2.43 -13.80 -13.05
CA ASN A 90 -3.19 -15.06 -13.08
C ASN A 90 -4.68 -14.79 -13.36
N ASP A 91 -5.27 -13.81 -12.69
CA ASP A 91 -6.69 -13.47 -12.86
C ASP A 91 -6.97 -12.94 -14.28
N ILE A 92 -6.13 -12.07 -14.82
CA ILE A 92 -6.22 -11.59 -16.22
C ILE A 92 -6.05 -12.75 -17.21
N ASN A 93 -5.08 -13.63 -16.97
CA ASN A 93 -4.83 -14.77 -17.87
C ASN A 93 -5.98 -15.78 -17.87
N ASN A 94 -6.67 -15.94 -16.74
CA ASN A 94 -7.81 -16.84 -16.60
C ASN A 94 -9.14 -16.24 -17.07
N ALA A 95 -9.25 -14.91 -17.17
CA ALA A 95 -10.45 -14.23 -17.66
C ALA A 95 -10.88 -14.72 -19.05
N LEU A 96 -12.19 -14.93 -19.25
CA LEU A 96 -12.77 -15.38 -20.53
C LEU A 96 -13.38 -14.22 -21.31
N THR A 97 -13.65 -13.11 -20.63
CA THR A 97 -14.31 -11.92 -21.18
C THR A 97 -13.53 -10.64 -20.90
N LYS A 98 -13.82 -9.57 -21.64
CA LYS A 98 -13.24 -8.24 -21.37
C LYS A 98 -13.69 -7.69 -20.02
N GLU A 99 -14.90 -8.04 -19.58
CA GLU A 99 -15.43 -7.61 -18.27
C GLU A 99 -14.63 -8.24 -17.12
N GLU A 100 -14.36 -9.55 -17.17
CA GLU A 100 -13.51 -10.22 -16.19
C GLU A 100 -12.08 -9.67 -16.17
N ILE A 101 -11.53 -9.27 -17.32
CA ILE A 101 -10.22 -8.58 -17.39
C ILE A 101 -10.27 -7.25 -16.64
N GLU A 102 -11.31 -6.44 -16.84
CA GLU A 102 -11.46 -5.17 -16.12
C GLU A 102 -11.71 -5.37 -14.61
N GLN A 103 -12.45 -6.41 -14.22
CA GLN A 103 -12.63 -6.78 -12.81
C GLN A 103 -11.29 -7.16 -12.16
N ALA A 104 -10.47 -7.98 -12.82
CA ALA A 104 -9.13 -8.34 -12.32
C ALA A 104 -8.22 -7.11 -12.17
N LYS A 105 -8.23 -6.20 -13.15
CA LYS A 105 -7.51 -4.92 -13.07
C LYS A 105 -7.97 -4.07 -11.88
N ALA A 106 -9.28 -3.98 -11.67
CA ALA A 106 -9.85 -3.19 -10.57
C ALA A 106 -9.50 -3.77 -9.19
N GLN A 107 -9.54 -5.10 -9.04
CA GLN A 107 -9.14 -5.78 -7.81
C GLN A 107 -7.66 -5.56 -7.49
N LEU A 108 -6.78 -5.68 -8.50
CA LEU A 108 -5.36 -5.37 -8.34
C LEU A 108 -5.16 -3.91 -7.94
N ALA A 109 -5.82 -2.96 -8.62
CA ALA A 109 -5.70 -1.54 -8.32
C ALA A 109 -6.15 -1.22 -6.88
N GLN A 110 -7.23 -1.84 -6.41
CA GLN A 110 -7.67 -1.70 -5.01
C GLN A 110 -6.63 -2.24 -4.04
N ALA A 111 -6.06 -3.43 -4.30
CA ALA A 111 -5.03 -3.99 -3.44
C ALA A 111 -3.76 -3.12 -3.39
N LEU A 112 -3.37 -2.48 -4.51
CA LEU A 112 -2.28 -1.51 -4.51
C LEU A 112 -2.64 -0.24 -3.73
N GLN A 113 -3.88 0.23 -3.82
CA GLN A 113 -4.36 1.37 -3.03
C GLN A 113 -4.32 1.07 -1.53
N ASP A 114 -4.69 -0.14 -1.11
CA ASP A 114 -4.63 -0.56 0.30
C ASP A 114 -3.18 -0.54 0.82
N ILE A 115 -2.20 -0.88 -0.01
CA ILE A 115 -0.77 -0.75 0.32
C ILE A 115 -0.37 0.73 0.47
N LYS A 116 -0.79 1.61 -0.45
CA LYS A 116 -0.53 3.06 -0.34
C LYS A 116 -1.09 3.64 0.96
N ASP A 117 -2.32 3.27 1.28
CA ASP A 117 -3.01 3.65 2.50
C ASP A 117 -2.29 3.17 3.76
N LEU A 118 -1.80 1.93 3.76
CA LEU A 118 -1.06 1.36 4.88
C LEU A 118 0.27 2.09 5.10
N VAL A 119 1.00 2.40 4.02
CA VAL A 119 2.26 3.17 4.10
C VAL A 119 2.00 4.53 4.72
N LYS A 120 0.98 5.26 4.25
CA LYS A 120 0.61 6.56 4.80
C LYS A 120 0.23 6.48 6.28
N ALA A 121 -0.57 5.48 6.66
CA ALA A 121 -0.95 5.27 8.05
C ALA A 121 0.27 5.03 8.97
N LYS A 122 1.30 4.33 8.49
CA LYS A 122 2.57 4.15 9.23
C LYS A 122 3.31 5.47 9.42
N GLU A 123 3.39 6.30 8.38
CA GLU A 123 4.04 7.61 8.45
C GLU A 123 3.35 8.52 9.45
N ASP A 124 2.01 8.63 9.35
CA ASP A 124 1.21 9.43 10.25
C ASP A 124 1.36 8.94 11.71
N ALA A 125 1.35 7.62 11.93
CA ALA A 125 1.55 7.03 13.24
C ALA A 125 2.93 7.33 13.85
N LYS A 126 4.01 7.25 13.05
CA LYS A 126 5.38 7.61 13.50
C LYS A 126 5.43 9.08 13.94
N GLN A 127 4.87 9.97 13.13
CA GLN A 127 4.81 11.40 13.47
C GLN A 127 3.99 11.67 14.75
N ASP A 128 2.88 10.97 14.93
CA ASP A 128 2.06 11.11 16.14
C ASP A 128 2.80 10.66 17.40
N VAL A 129 3.50 9.52 17.35
CA VAL A 129 4.26 9.04 18.52
C VAL A 129 5.50 9.88 18.79
N ASP A 130 6.19 10.37 17.75
CA ASP A 130 7.31 11.31 17.88
C ASP A 130 6.87 12.59 18.61
N LYS A 131 5.72 13.16 18.25
CA LYS A 131 5.15 14.34 18.92
C LYS A 131 4.82 14.07 20.39
N GLN A 132 4.19 12.93 20.69
CA GLN A 132 3.86 12.55 22.06
C GLN A 132 5.12 12.38 22.93
N VAL A 133 6.13 11.73 22.36
CA VAL A 133 7.43 11.53 23.02
C VAL A 133 8.12 12.87 23.27
N GLN A 134 8.19 13.74 22.26
CA GLN A 134 8.82 15.05 22.41
C GLN A 134 8.12 15.91 23.46
N ALA A 135 6.79 15.88 23.52
CA ALA A 135 6.04 16.61 24.55
C ALA A 135 6.39 16.14 25.97
N LEU A 136 6.53 14.83 26.20
CA LEU A 136 6.94 14.32 27.51
C LEU A 136 8.42 14.63 27.83
N ILE A 137 9.31 14.59 26.83
CA ILE A 137 10.70 15.02 27.00
C ILE A 137 10.76 16.48 27.45
N ASP A 138 9.99 17.37 26.80
CA ASP A 138 9.91 18.79 27.16
C ASP A 138 9.35 19.01 28.58
N GLU A 139 8.32 18.24 28.96
CA GLU A 139 7.77 18.26 30.33
C GLU A 139 8.85 17.87 31.37
N ILE A 140 9.65 16.84 31.08
CA ILE A 140 10.74 16.38 31.96
C ILE A 140 11.86 17.41 32.05
N ASP A 141 12.26 18.01 30.92
CA ASP A 141 13.33 18.99 30.89
C ASP A 141 12.97 20.25 31.67
N ARG A 142 11.70 20.68 31.60
CA ARG A 142 11.20 21.85 32.35
C ARG A 142 10.92 21.55 33.83
N ASN A 143 10.95 20.30 34.25
CA ASN A 143 10.63 19.93 35.62
C ASN A 143 11.74 20.36 36.61
N PRO A 144 11.47 21.28 37.56
CA PRO A 144 12.48 21.74 38.52
C PRO A 144 12.72 20.76 39.68
N ASN A 145 11.83 19.80 39.89
CA ASN A 145 11.90 18.81 40.97
C ASN A 145 12.77 17.59 40.62
N LEU A 146 13.25 17.52 39.38
CA LEU A 146 14.13 16.46 38.89
C LEU A 146 15.56 16.95 38.76
N THR A 147 16.51 16.14 39.24
CA THR A 147 17.94 16.36 38.98
C THR A 147 18.28 16.07 37.52
N ASP A 148 19.38 16.64 37.01
CA ASP A 148 19.82 16.39 35.64
C ASP A 148 20.05 14.90 35.35
N LYS A 149 20.57 14.15 36.33
CA LYS A 149 20.76 12.69 36.22
C LYS A 149 19.42 11.95 36.10
N GLU A 150 18.41 12.38 36.85
CA GLU A 150 17.07 11.79 36.74
C GLU A 150 16.41 12.13 35.40
N LYS A 151 16.54 13.37 34.94
CA LYS A 151 16.04 13.79 33.61
C LYS A 151 16.66 12.94 32.51
N GLN A 152 17.99 12.78 32.52
CA GLN A 152 18.67 11.97 31.52
C GLN A 152 18.20 10.52 31.52
N ALA A 153 18.12 9.89 32.70
CA ALA A 153 17.65 8.50 32.80
C ALA A 153 16.21 8.31 32.30
N LEU A 154 15.32 9.29 32.53
CA LEU A 154 13.94 9.24 32.02
C LEU A 154 13.91 9.43 30.50
N LYS A 155 14.69 10.38 29.96
CA LYS A 155 14.81 10.59 28.50
C LYS A 155 15.36 9.37 27.79
N ASP A 156 16.36 8.70 28.36
CA ASP A 156 16.90 7.46 27.80
C ASP A 156 15.83 6.36 27.74
N ARG A 157 15.04 6.21 28.81
CA ARG A 157 13.93 5.24 28.83
C ARG A 157 12.81 5.60 27.86
N ILE A 158 12.48 6.87 27.70
CA ILE A 158 11.50 7.34 26.71
C ILE A 158 11.99 7.06 25.29
N ASN A 159 13.27 7.30 25.00
CA ASN A 159 13.86 7.01 23.70
C ASN A 159 13.84 5.51 23.38
N GLN A 160 14.03 4.63 24.38
CA GLN A 160 13.85 3.19 24.22
C GLN A 160 12.39 2.82 23.90
N ILE A 161 11.42 3.45 24.58
CA ILE A 161 9.99 3.26 24.28
C ILE A 161 9.68 3.71 22.85
N LEU A 162 10.21 4.85 22.40
CA LEU A 162 10.04 5.35 21.04
C LEU A 162 10.60 4.39 20.00
N GLN A 163 11.83 3.91 20.22
CA GLN A 163 12.45 2.92 19.32
C GLN A 163 11.61 1.64 19.22
N GLN A 164 11.07 1.15 20.34
CA GLN A 164 10.18 0.00 20.32
C GLN A 164 8.87 0.30 19.59
N GLY A 165 8.26 1.47 19.82
CA GLY A 165 7.05 1.90 19.13
C GLY A 165 7.24 2.02 17.62
N HIS A 166 8.36 2.57 17.17
CA HIS A 166 8.74 2.60 15.76
C HIS A 166 8.87 1.19 15.19
N ASN A 167 9.55 0.27 15.89
CA ASN A 167 9.67 -1.11 15.46
C ASN A 167 8.30 -1.82 15.35
N ASP A 168 7.42 -1.61 16.33
CA ASP A 168 6.07 -2.17 16.31
C ASP A 168 5.24 -1.63 15.14
N ILE A 169 5.26 -0.31 14.91
CA ILE A 169 4.59 0.33 13.76
C ILE A 169 5.17 -0.19 12.44
N ASN A 170 6.49 -0.34 12.34
CA ASN A 170 7.16 -0.86 11.13
C ASN A 170 6.70 -2.29 10.81
N ASN A 171 6.55 -3.13 11.83
CA ASN A 171 6.15 -4.53 11.67
C ASN A 171 4.63 -4.71 11.48
N ALA A 172 3.81 -3.70 11.76
CA ALA A 172 2.36 -3.79 11.61
C ALA A 172 1.95 -3.99 10.15
N MET A 173 1.09 -4.98 9.87
CA MET A 173 0.60 -5.27 8.51
C MET A 173 -0.81 -4.75 8.25
N THR A 174 -1.46 -4.15 9.24
CA THR A 174 -2.81 -3.59 9.13
C THR A 174 -2.92 -2.27 9.90
N LYS A 175 -3.95 -1.48 9.59
CA LYS A 175 -4.23 -0.22 10.30
C LYS A 175 -4.54 -0.46 11.79
N GLU A 176 -5.20 -1.56 12.11
CA GLU A 176 -5.50 -1.97 13.49
C GLU A 176 -4.22 -2.30 14.27
N ALA A 177 -3.27 -3.00 13.64
CA ALA A 177 -1.99 -3.31 14.27
C ALA A 177 -1.14 -2.04 14.51
N ILE A 178 -1.26 -1.03 13.64
CA ILE A 178 -0.64 0.29 13.85
C ILE A 178 -1.24 0.97 15.08
N GLU A 179 -2.57 1.01 15.21
CA GLU A 179 -3.22 1.62 16.38
C GLU A 179 -2.86 0.89 17.68
N GLN A 180 -2.80 -0.45 17.69
CA GLN A 180 -2.33 -1.20 18.85
C GLN A 180 -0.89 -0.85 19.24
N ALA A 181 0.00 -0.61 18.27
CA ALA A 181 1.36 -0.17 18.55
C ALA A 181 1.39 1.23 19.19
N LYS A 182 0.58 2.17 18.68
CA LYS A 182 0.42 3.52 19.26
C LYS A 182 -0.10 3.46 20.70
N GLU A 183 -1.11 2.63 20.95
CA GLU A 183 -1.69 2.45 22.29
C GLU A 183 -0.66 1.89 23.29
N ARG A 184 0.09 0.86 22.91
CA ARG A 184 1.16 0.30 23.77
C ARG A 184 2.21 1.33 24.12
N LEU A 185 2.65 2.13 23.13
CA LEU A 185 3.59 3.22 23.37
C LEU A 185 3.00 4.26 24.31
N ALA A 186 1.76 4.71 24.09
CA ALA A 186 1.09 5.71 24.92
C ALA A 186 0.96 5.23 26.38
N GLN A 187 0.63 3.96 26.60
CA GLN A 187 0.57 3.36 27.94
C GLN A 187 1.95 3.39 28.62
N ALA A 188 3.02 3.01 27.91
CA ALA A 188 4.37 3.05 28.46
C ALA A 188 4.82 4.48 28.81
N LEU A 189 4.47 5.49 28.00
CA LEU A 189 4.72 6.90 28.32
C LEU A 189 3.90 7.36 29.54
N GLN A 190 2.65 6.89 29.68
CA GLN A 190 1.82 7.21 30.83
C GLN A 190 2.40 6.64 32.14
N GLU A 191 3.01 5.45 32.10
CA GLU A 191 3.74 4.90 33.26
C GLU A 191 4.91 5.79 33.68
N ILE A 192 5.66 6.35 32.72
CA ILE A 192 6.73 7.31 33.01
C ILE A 192 6.17 8.57 33.65
N LYS A 193 5.07 9.14 33.11
CA LYS A 193 4.38 10.29 33.70
C LYS A 193 3.95 10.02 35.15
N ASN A 194 3.37 8.85 35.40
CA ASN A 194 2.95 8.45 36.74
C ASN A 194 4.13 8.33 37.72
N LEU A 195 5.25 7.74 37.27
CA LEU A 195 6.47 7.63 38.07
C LEU A 195 7.05 9.00 38.44
N VAL A 196 7.12 9.93 37.49
CA VAL A 196 7.59 11.30 37.74
C VAL A 196 6.73 11.97 38.81
N LYS A 197 5.40 11.94 38.64
CA LYS A 197 4.46 12.51 39.62
C LYS A 197 4.59 11.89 41.01
N ALA A 198 4.77 10.56 41.09
CA ALA A 198 4.96 9.87 42.37
C ALA A 198 6.25 10.32 43.08
N LYS A 199 7.35 10.49 42.32
CA LYS A 199 8.61 11.02 42.86
C LYS A 199 8.47 12.45 43.36
N GLU A 200 7.78 13.31 42.61
CA GLU A 200 7.56 14.71 43.02
C GLU A 200 6.77 14.81 44.32
N ASN A 201 5.66 14.07 44.41
CA ASN A 201 4.85 14.03 45.64
C ASN A 201 5.68 13.57 46.84
N ALA A 202 6.48 12.50 46.67
CA ALA A 202 7.33 11.98 47.74
C ALA A 202 8.40 12.99 48.19
N LYS A 203 9.03 13.72 47.27
CA LYS A 203 10.01 14.77 47.59
C LYS A 203 9.36 15.92 48.37
N GLN A 204 8.20 16.41 47.90
CA GLN A 204 7.45 17.48 48.57
C GLN A 204 7.01 17.08 49.99
N ASP A 205 6.58 15.84 50.20
CA ASP A 205 6.17 15.36 51.51
C ASP A 205 7.36 15.25 52.48
N VAL A 206 8.55 14.90 51.99
CA VAL A 206 9.77 14.94 52.80
C VAL A 206 10.16 16.37 53.14
N ASP A 207 10.18 17.28 52.16
CA ASP A 207 10.55 18.69 52.37
C ASP A 207 9.63 19.37 53.41
N LYS A 208 8.32 19.10 53.35
CA LYS A 208 7.34 19.61 54.34
C LYS A 208 7.57 19.11 55.76
N ARG A 209 8.20 17.94 55.95
CA ARG A 209 8.47 17.38 57.29
C ARG A 209 9.73 17.94 57.93
N VAL A 210 10.57 18.64 57.16
CA VAL A 210 11.85 19.21 57.62
C VAL A 210 11.75 20.73 57.83
N GLN A 211 10.67 21.37 57.36
CA GLN A 211 10.32 22.78 57.64
C GLN A 211 9.51 22.92 58.93
#